data_AF-A0A2V6MQM7-F1
#
_entry.id   AF-A0A2V6MQM7-F1
#
_cell.length_a   1.000
_cell.length_b   1.000
_cell.length_c   1.000
_cell.angle_alpha   90.00
_cell.angle_beta   90.00
_cell.angle_gamma   90.00
#
_symmetry.space_group_name_H-M   'P 1'
#
loop_
_entity.id
_entity.type
_entity.pdbx_description
1 polymer ?
#
loop_
_entity_poly.entity_id
_entity_poly.type
_entity_poly.pdbx_seq_one_letter_code
_entity_poly.pdbx_strand_id
1 'polypeptide(L)'
;MIIEREVQMVRSVLLLFALFNLGQLSAAEISPLADKPRWPTLERYQETITRDDFTRLLQNVYATRGYDDLIEINEDSARIVEDAAAQKFFTLQFAKETPRKLPAHYWRCIDKLQGASAKQPLSGLNVTLDPGHLGGRWAKMEERWFQVDDKPPVEEGELTWRVAKTLAPKLRALGAEVSFARRHDRPTTPLRPDDFREIAREVLAKTGVKEPRQNYETEDVDKDKSIRWQSELLFYRQSEIRYRAKRSEKSDVDRSQSFSCAGERFLPAGRDCPR
;
A
#
# COMPACT_ATOMS: atom_id res chain seq x y z
N MET A 1 -62.65 -6.19 -4.01
CA MET A 1 -61.90 -4.94 -4.26
C MET A 1 -60.95 -4.53 -3.13
N ILE A 2 -61.13 -5.00 -1.88
CA ILE A 2 -60.21 -4.70 -0.76
C ILE A 2 -58.97 -5.62 -0.76
N ILE A 3 -59.13 -6.88 -1.19
CA ILE A 3 -58.07 -7.90 -1.13
C ILE A 3 -56.92 -7.60 -2.13
N GLU A 4 -57.21 -7.07 -3.32
CA GLU A 4 -56.17 -6.78 -4.31
C GLU A 4 -55.29 -5.58 -3.93
N ARG A 5 -55.85 -4.58 -3.24
CA ARG A 5 -55.09 -3.41 -2.76
C ARG A 5 -54.09 -3.78 -1.66
N GLU A 6 -54.44 -4.71 -0.77
CA GLU A 6 -53.53 -5.16 0.28
C GLU A 6 -52.40 -6.03 -0.26
N VAL A 7 -52.69 -6.92 -1.21
CA VAL A 7 -51.65 -7.74 -1.88
C VAL A 7 -50.68 -6.86 -2.68
N GLN A 8 -51.16 -5.78 -3.29
CA GLN A 8 -50.32 -4.85 -4.04
C GLN A 8 -49.48 -3.93 -3.13
N MET A 9 -49.99 -3.58 -1.94
CA MET A 9 -49.24 -2.84 -0.93
C MET A 9 -48.14 -3.70 -0.29
N VAL A 10 -48.41 -4.97 0.02
CA VAL A 10 -47.41 -5.92 0.55
C VAL A 10 -46.31 -6.21 -0.49
N ARG A 11 -46.68 -6.36 -1.77
CA ARG A 11 -45.70 -6.49 -2.88
C ARG A 11 -44.83 -5.24 -3.06
N SER A 12 -45.40 -4.05 -2.87
CA SER A 12 -44.67 -2.77 -2.98
C SER A 12 -43.72 -2.55 -1.79
N VAL A 13 -44.10 -2.96 -0.58
CA VAL A 13 -43.25 -2.91 0.61
C VAL A 13 -42.11 -3.92 0.52
N LEU A 14 -42.36 -5.13 -0.01
CA LEU A 14 -41.32 -6.14 -0.26
C LEU A 14 -40.34 -5.71 -1.37
N LEU A 15 -40.79 -5.00 -2.41
CA LEU A 15 -39.91 -4.43 -3.43
C LEU A 15 -39.05 -3.28 -2.87
N LEU A 16 -39.59 -2.45 -1.99
CA LEU A 16 -38.84 -1.39 -1.31
C LEU A 16 -37.82 -1.95 -0.29
N PHE A 17 -38.13 -3.07 0.39
CA PHE A 17 -37.18 -3.78 1.25
C PHE A 17 -36.07 -4.50 0.46
N ALA A 18 -36.38 -5.01 -0.74
CA ALA A 18 -35.39 -5.60 -1.63
C ALA A 18 -34.44 -4.54 -2.23
N LEU A 19 -34.92 -3.32 -2.46
CA LEU A 19 -34.11 -2.20 -2.96
C LEU A 19 -33.27 -1.53 -1.86
N PHE A 20 -33.64 -1.65 -0.58
CA PHE A 20 -32.84 -1.16 0.55
C PHE A 20 -31.77 -2.17 1.03
N ASN A 21 -31.83 -3.42 0.59
CA ASN A 21 -30.83 -4.46 0.85
C ASN A 21 -29.90 -4.74 -0.34
N LEU A 22 -29.85 -3.85 -1.34
CA LEU A 22 -28.62 -3.62 -2.09
C LEU A 22 -27.62 -2.88 -1.20
N GLY A 23 -27.32 -3.48 -0.04
CA GLY A 23 -26.15 -3.16 0.74
C GLY A 23 -24.97 -3.28 -0.21
N GLN A 24 -24.22 -2.19 -0.30
CA GLN A 24 -23.06 -2.03 -1.15
C GLN A 24 -22.28 -3.35 -1.20
N LEU A 25 -22.27 -4.01 -2.36
CA LEU A 25 -21.29 -5.04 -2.70
C LEU A 25 -19.93 -4.34 -2.66
N SER A 26 -19.38 -4.25 -1.45
CA SER A 26 -18.06 -3.71 -1.22
C SER A 26 -17.08 -4.79 -1.67
N ALA A 27 -16.47 -4.57 -2.82
CA ALA A 27 -15.22 -5.24 -3.16
C ALA A 27 -14.30 -5.24 -1.93
N ALA A 28 -13.62 -6.36 -1.68
CA ALA A 28 -12.77 -6.50 -0.50
C ALA A 28 -11.76 -5.35 -0.42
N GLU A 29 -11.86 -4.55 0.64
CA GLU A 29 -10.95 -3.44 0.88
C GLU A 29 -9.59 -4.01 1.31
N ILE A 30 -8.55 -3.81 0.51
CA ILE A 30 -7.17 -4.24 0.85
C ILE A 30 -6.67 -3.53 2.11
N SER A 31 -7.07 -2.27 2.30
CA SER A 31 -6.88 -1.51 3.55
C SER A 31 -7.87 -0.34 3.60
N PRO A 32 -8.18 0.21 4.79
CA PRO A 32 -9.19 1.26 4.96
C PRO A 32 -8.99 2.52 4.09
N LEU A 33 -7.74 2.90 3.82
CA LEU A 33 -7.41 4.05 2.95
C LEU A 33 -6.79 3.63 1.60
N ALA A 34 -6.95 2.37 1.20
CA ALA A 34 -6.40 1.87 -0.05
C ALA A 34 -7.26 2.28 -1.25
N ASP A 35 -6.60 2.73 -2.32
CA ASP A 35 -7.24 2.75 -3.64
C ASP A 35 -7.63 1.32 -4.03
N LYS A 36 -8.73 1.16 -4.78
CA LYS A 36 -9.15 -0.16 -5.26
C LYS A 36 -8.06 -0.79 -6.12
N PRO A 37 -7.78 -2.10 -5.97
CA PRO A 37 -6.83 -2.79 -6.83
C PRO A 37 -7.19 -2.63 -8.31
N ARG A 38 -6.18 -2.37 -9.13
CA ARG A 38 -6.33 -2.23 -10.58
C ARG A 38 -6.10 -3.57 -11.28
N TRP A 39 -7.06 -4.49 -11.13
CA TRP A 39 -7.01 -5.86 -11.68
C TRP A 39 -6.59 -5.96 -13.16
N PRO A 40 -7.06 -5.09 -14.09
CA PRO A 40 -6.64 -5.18 -15.50
C PRO A 40 -5.14 -5.00 -15.73
N THR A 41 -4.42 -4.38 -14.78
CA THR A 41 -2.96 -4.24 -14.85
C THR A 41 -2.27 -5.61 -14.81
N LEU A 42 -2.90 -6.62 -14.22
CA LEU A 42 -2.33 -7.96 -14.09
C LEU A 42 -2.30 -8.73 -15.41
N GLU A 43 -3.10 -8.33 -16.41
CA GLU A 43 -3.16 -9.00 -17.72
C GLU A 43 -1.81 -9.02 -18.45
N ARG A 44 -0.94 -8.05 -18.16
CA ARG A 44 0.42 -8.03 -18.73
C ARG A 44 1.29 -9.19 -18.28
N TYR A 45 0.91 -9.89 -17.20
CA TYR A 45 1.66 -10.99 -16.59
C TYR A 45 1.17 -12.37 -17.03
N GLN A 46 0.13 -12.46 -17.87
CA GLN A 46 -0.32 -13.73 -18.44
C GLN A 46 0.85 -14.45 -19.12
N GLU A 47 1.02 -15.74 -18.81
CA GLU A 47 2.05 -16.62 -19.39
C GLU A 47 3.50 -16.17 -19.13
N THR A 48 3.73 -15.37 -18.08
CA THR A 48 5.08 -14.86 -17.72
C THR A 48 5.77 -15.65 -16.60
N ILE A 49 5.09 -16.61 -15.98
CA ILE A 49 5.59 -17.42 -14.86
C ILE A 49 5.10 -18.85 -14.98
N THR A 50 5.94 -19.83 -14.68
CA THR A 50 5.53 -21.25 -14.63
C THR A 50 4.79 -21.54 -13.33
N ARG A 51 4.01 -22.62 -13.30
CA ARG A 51 3.31 -23.07 -12.09
C ARG A 51 4.28 -23.26 -10.90
N ASP A 52 5.40 -23.91 -11.15
CA ASP A 52 6.37 -24.25 -10.09
C ASP A 52 7.04 -22.99 -9.52
N ASP A 53 7.39 -22.03 -10.38
CA ASP A 53 7.93 -20.74 -9.92
C ASP A 53 6.89 -19.94 -9.15
N PHE A 54 5.64 -19.90 -9.64
CA PHE A 54 4.55 -19.21 -8.94
C PHE A 54 4.33 -19.81 -7.56
N THR A 55 4.22 -21.14 -7.48
CA THR A 55 4.00 -21.88 -6.23
C THR A 55 5.14 -21.64 -5.25
N ARG A 56 6.39 -21.80 -5.69
CA ARG A 56 7.58 -21.57 -4.87
C ARG A 56 7.64 -20.15 -4.36
N LEU A 57 7.43 -19.14 -5.21
CA LEU A 57 7.46 -17.73 -4.81
C LEU A 57 6.32 -17.41 -3.84
N LEU A 58 5.12 -17.89 -4.11
CA LEU A 58 3.97 -17.66 -3.24
C LEU A 58 4.25 -18.27 -1.86
N GLN A 59 4.59 -19.56 -1.79
CA GLN A 59 4.68 -20.29 -0.53
C GLN A 59 5.95 -20.00 0.27
N ASN A 60 7.07 -19.67 -0.39
CA ASN A 60 8.35 -19.52 0.29
C ASN A 60 8.79 -18.07 0.46
N VAL A 61 8.19 -17.13 -0.28
CA VAL A 61 8.62 -15.72 -0.29
C VAL A 61 7.49 -14.78 0.10
N TYR A 62 6.33 -14.85 -0.57
CA TYR A 62 5.31 -13.79 -0.45
C TYR A 62 4.23 -14.08 0.59
N ALA A 63 3.74 -15.31 0.64
CA ALA A 63 2.64 -15.71 1.50
C ALA A 63 2.95 -17.08 2.10
N THR A 64 3.87 -17.10 3.07
CA THR A 64 4.22 -18.35 3.77
C THR A 64 3.04 -18.99 4.52
N ARG A 65 1.95 -18.24 4.72
CA ARG A 65 0.67 -18.67 5.32
C ARG A 65 -0.47 -17.78 4.81
N GLY A 66 -1.71 -18.27 4.86
CA GLY A 66 -2.91 -17.43 4.73
C GLY A 66 -3.30 -17.03 3.30
N TYR A 67 -2.81 -17.73 2.28
CA TYR A 67 -3.25 -17.53 0.89
C TYR A 67 -4.35 -18.50 0.48
N ASP A 68 -4.60 -19.55 1.25
CA ASP A 68 -5.39 -20.72 0.84
C ASP A 68 -6.84 -20.36 0.45
N ASP A 69 -7.44 -19.39 1.15
CA ASP A 69 -8.79 -18.89 0.87
C ASP A 69 -8.83 -17.81 -0.24
N LEU A 70 -7.66 -17.36 -0.72
CA LEU A 70 -7.51 -16.23 -1.64
C LEU A 70 -6.96 -16.64 -3.00
N ILE A 71 -6.17 -17.71 -3.07
CA ILE A 71 -5.48 -18.17 -4.27
C ILE A 71 -5.59 -19.68 -4.40
N GLU A 72 -6.21 -20.13 -5.47
CA GLU A 72 -6.25 -21.54 -5.87
C GLU A 72 -5.24 -21.78 -7.01
N ILE A 73 -4.34 -22.75 -6.83
CA ILE A 73 -3.32 -23.12 -7.82
C ILE A 73 -3.80 -24.36 -8.58
N ASN A 74 -4.12 -24.19 -9.85
CA ASN A 74 -4.48 -25.26 -10.78
C ASN A 74 -3.25 -25.75 -11.56
N GLU A 75 -3.47 -26.65 -12.51
CA GLU A 75 -2.43 -27.18 -13.41
C GLU A 75 -1.87 -26.08 -14.33
N ASP A 76 -2.74 -25.37 -15.04
CA ASP A 76 -2.35 -24.36 -16.04
C ASP A 76 -2.54 -22.90 -15.57
N SER A 77 -3.08 -22.67 -14.37
CA SER A 77 -3.40 -21.32 -13.90
C SER A 77 -3.42 -21.17 -12.39
N ALA A 78 -3.36 -19.92 -11.91
CA ALA A 78 -3.77 -19.54 -10.57
C ALA A 78 -5.06 -18.70 -10.63
N ARG A 79 -6.05 -19.06 -9.81
CA ARG A 79 -7.28 -18.29 -9.62
C ARG A 79 -7.18 -17.47 -8.35
N ILE A 80 -7.27 -16.14 -8.46
CA ILE A 80 -7.08 -15.18 -7.37
C ILE A 80 -8.43 -14.49 -7.11
N VAL A 81 -8.84 -14.43 -5.84
CA VAL A 81 -10.10 -13.78 -5.43
C VAL A 81 -10.00 -12.27 -5.66
N GLU A 82 -10.85 -11.71 -6.52
CA GLU A 82 -11.02 -10.25 -6.66
C GLU A 82 -12.05 -9.72 -5.67
N ASP A 83 -13.14 -10.46 -5.53
CA ASP A 83 -14.27 -10.13 -4.68
C ASP A 83 -14.97 -11.45 -4.27
N ALA A 84 -14.80 -11.83 -3.00
CA ALA A 84 -15.39 -13.05 -2.46
C ALA A 84 -16.93 -12.98 -2.43
N ALA A 85 -17.51 -11.81 -2.14
CA ALA A 85 -18.96 -11.65 -2.05
C ALA A 85 -19.62 -11.74 -3.43
N ALA A 86 -18.97 -11.16 -4.45
CA ALA A 86 -19.42 -11.23 -5.82
C ALA A 86 -18.98 -12.51 -6.56
N GLN A 87 -18.25 -13.42 -5.89
CA GLN A 87 -17.65 -14.62 -6.51
C GLN A 87 -16.86 -14.29 -7.77
N LYS A 88 -16.09 -13.19 -7.71
CA LYS A 88 -15.30 -12.69 -8.84
C LYS A 88 -13.83 -13.05 -8.65
N PHE A 89 -13.22 -13.55 -9.72
CA PHE A 89 -11.85 -14.03 -9.70
C PHE A 89 -11.05 -13.53 -10.91
N PHE A 90 -9.77 -13.29 -10.68
CA PHE A 90 -8.76 -13.09 -11.71
C PHE A 90 -8.08 -14.42 -11.98
N THR A 91 -7.92 -14.78 -13.25
CA THR A 91 -7.19 -16.00 -13.65
C THR A 91 -5.86 -15.61 -14.28
N LEU A 92 -4.77 -16.00 -13.61
CA LEU A 92 -3.41 -15.90 -14.14
C LEU A 92 -3.04 -17.23 -14.83
N GLN A 93 -2.87 -17.21 -16.14
CA GLN A 93 -2.40 -18.35 -16.92
C GLN A 93 -0.89 -18.52 -16.76
N PHE A 94 -0.46 -19.76 -16.54
CA PHE A 94 0.95 -20.11 -16.43
C PHE A 94 1.61 -20.26 -17.79
N ALA A 95 2.91 -20.00 -17.83
CA ALA A 95 3.75 -20.31 -18.98
C ALA A 95 3.90 -21.83 -19.10
N LYS A 96 3.69 -22.37 -20.32
CA LYS A 96 3.79 -23.81 -20.59
C LYS A 96 5.22 -24.32 -20.59
N GLU A 97 6.17 -23.56 -21.14
CA GLU A 97 7.59 -23.93 -21.17
C GLU A 97 8.50 -22.69 -21.17
N THR A 98 9.80 -22.92 -20.97
CA THR A 98 10.86 -21.93 -21.17
C THR A 98 11.30 -21.84 -22.64
N PRO A 99 11.50 -20.64 -23.21
CA PRO A 99 11.47 -19.35 -22.53
C PRO A 99 10.04 -18.81 -22.37
N ARG A 100 9.72 -18.41 -21.13
CA ARG A 100 8.46 -17.73 -20.80
C ARG A 100 8.40 -16.34 -21.42
N LYS A 101 7.19 -15.79 -21.59
CA LYS A 101 7.02 -14.39 -21.96
C LYS A 101 7.69 -13.52 -20.89
N LEU A 102 8.55 -12.59 -21.30
CA LEU A 102 9.13 -11.65 -20.36
C LEU A 102 8.04 -10.65 -19.93
N PRO A 103 7.83 -10.45 -18.62
CA PRO A 103 6.91 -9.42 -18.19
C PRO A 103 7.45 -8.07 -18.66
N ALA A 104 6.56 -7.19 -19.11
CA ALA A 104 6.98 -5.83 -19.40
C ALA A 104 7.56 -5.24 -18.10
N HIS A 105 8.85 -4.87 -18.09
CA HIS A 105 9.50 -4.34 -16.90
C HIS A 105 9.26 -2.83 -16.80
N TYR A 106 8.92 -2.36 -15.61
CA TYR A 106 8.88 -0.93 -15.29
C TYR A 106 10.22 -0.43 -14.73
N TRP A 107 11.16 -1.34 -14.49
CA TRP A 107 12.53 -1.05 -14.09
C TRP A 107 13.51 -1.39 -15.22
N ARG A 108 14.62 -0.66 -15.29
CA ARG A 108 15.71 -0.95 -16.22
C ARG A 108 16.74 -1.81 -15.50
N CYS A 109 17.23 -2.85 -16.17
CA CYS A 109 18.39 -3.57 -15.68
C CYS A 109 19.61 -2.65 -15.69
N ILE A 110 20.57 -2.91 -14.80
CA ILE A 110 21.72 -2.02 -14.59
C ILE A 110 22.59 -1.88 -15.85
N ASP A 111 22.64 -2.91 -16.69
CA ASP A 111 23.31 -2.95 -18.00
C ASP A 111 22.64 -2.04 -19.04
N LYS A 112 21.36 -1.67 -18.84
CA LYS A 112 20.60 -0.74 -19.69
C LYS A 112 20.72 0.71 -19.24
N LEU A 113 21.37 0.96 -18.10
CA LEU A 113 21.72 2.33 -17.70
C LEU A 113 22.95 2.77 -18.49
N GLN A 114 23.02 4.07 -18.82
CA GLN A 114 24.19 4.61 -19.48
C GLN A 114 25.44 4.40 -18.61
N GLY A 115 26.57 4.10 -19.24
CA GLY A 115 27.84 3.89 -18.54
C GLY A 115 28.19 5.11 -17.69
N ALA A 116 28.28 4.90 -16.38
CA ALA A 116 28.68 5.93 -15.45
C ALA A 116 30.21 6.03 -15.38
N SER A 117 30.76 7.24 -15.31
CA SER A 117 32.20 7.40 -15.14
C SER A 117 32.61 7.01 -13.72
N ALA A 118 33.87 6.58 -13.54
CA ALA A 118 34.39 6.27 -12.20
C ALA A 118 34.31 7.47 -11.22
N LYS A 119 34.29 8.70 -11.74
CA LYS A 119 34.16 9.93 -10.94
C LYS A 119 32.71 10.27 -10.58
N GLN A 120 31.74 9.85 -11.39
CA GLN A 120 30.32 10.09 -11.19
C GLN A 120 29.53 8.80 -11.43
N PRO A 121 29.68 7.81 -10.53
CA PRO A 121 29.12 6.47 -10.71
C PRO A 121 27.59 6.43 -10.66
N LEU A 122 26.94 7.50 -10.20
CA LEU A 122 25.48 7.61 -10.12
C LEU A 122 24.88 8.56 -11.16
N SER A 123 25.68 8.97 -12.15
CA SER A 123 25.19 9.85 -13.23
C SER A 123 23.99 9.23 -13.95
N GLY A 124 22.93 10.02 -14.14
CA GLY A 124 21.69 9.59 -14.78
C GLY A 124 20.73 8.82 -13.88
N LEU A 125 21.08 8.61 -12.60
CA LEU A 125 20.16 8.05 -11.60
C LEU A 125 19.37 9.14 -10.89
N ASN A 126 18.08 8.92 -10.77
CA ASN A 126 17.20 9.66 -9.86
C ASN A 126 17.08 8.87 -8.56
N VAL A 127 17.45 9.50 -7.44
CA VAL A 127 17.38 8.90 -6.11
C VAL A 127 16.46 9.74 -5.24
N THR A 128 15.30 9.18 -4.90
CA THR A 128 14.38 9.80 -3.95
C THR A 128 14.68 9.29 -2.54
N LEU A 129 15.06 10.19 -1.64
CA LEU A 129 15.25 9.87 -0.23
C LEU A 129 13.91 10.00 0.50
N ASP A 130 13.46 8.90 1.12
CA ASP A 130 12.29 8.88 1.97
C ASP A 130 12.66 8.71 3.46
N PRO A 131 12.96 9.81 4.16
CA PRO A 131 13.24 9.74 5.59
C PRO A 131 11.95 9.36 6.34
N GLY A 132 11.90 8.10 6.80
CA GLY A 132 10.74 7.54 7.51
C GLY A 132 10.41 8.27 8.80
N HIS A 133 9.17 8.08 9.26
CA HIS A 133 8.64 8.64 10.53
C HIS A 133 8.63 10.17 10.61
N LEU A 134 7.94 10.69 11.63
CA LEU A 134 7.82 12.11 11.93
C LEU A 134 8.42 12.44 13.29
N GLY A 135 8.94 13.67 13.43
CA GLY A 135 9.56 14.17 14.66
C GLY A 135 8.59 14.89 15.60
N GLY A 136 9.09 15.32 16.76
CA GLY A 136 8.41 16.11 17.76
C GLY A 136 7.18 15.41 18.32
N ARG A 137 6.04 16.13 18.36
CA ARG A 137 4.78 15.58 18.89
C ARG A 137 4.31 14.32 18.14
N TRP A 138 4.69 14.17 16.88
CA TRP A 138 4.31 13.01 16.07
C TRP A 138 5.13 11.77 16.44
N ALA A 139 6.39 11.94 16.83
CA ALA A 139 7.23 10.84 17.31
C ALA A 139 6.62 10.18 18.56
N LYS A 140 6.00 11.00 19.43
CA LYS A 140 5.27 10.52 20.62
C LYS A 140 4.04 9.69 20.24
N MET A 141 3.24 10.21 19.33
CA MET A 141 2.04 9.54 18.80
C MET A 141 2.38 8.23 18.06
N GLU A 142 3.46 8.20 17.27
CA GLU A 142 3.92 7.00 16.57
C GLU A 142 4.62 5.99 17.48
N GLU A 143 4.89 6.37 18.73
CA GLU A 143 5.69 5.60 19.69
C GLU A 143 7.10 5.28 19.16
N ARG A 144 7.66 6.20 18.36
CA ARG A 144 9.00 6.12 17.76
C ARG A 144 9.96 7.12 18.39
N TRP A 145 9.94 7.17 19.71
CA TRP A 145 10.80 8.02 20.51
C TRP A 145 11.15 7.36 21.84
N PHE A 146 12.26 7.77 22.44
CA PHE A 146 12.58 7.48 23.83
C PHE A 146 13.46 8.59 24.41
N GLN A 147 13.53 8.66 25.73
CA GLN A 147 14.39 9.58 26.45
C GLN A 147 15.09 8.82 27.58
N VAL A 148 16.38 9.10 27.79
CA VAL A 148 17.17 8.54 28.89
C VAL A 148 17.57 9.68 29.79
N ASP A 149 17.13 9.63 31.04
CA ASP A 149 17.33 10.69 32.03
C ASP A 149 16.88 12.07 31.49
N ASP A 150 17.60 13.13 31.85
CA ASP A 150 17.34 14.50 31.40
C ASP A 150 17.98 14.84 30.04
N LYS A 151 18.41 13.83 29.26
CA LYS A 151 18.99 14.06 27.94
C LYS A 151 17.90 14.43 26.91
N PRO A 152 18.26 15.13 25.83
CA PRO A 152 17.34 15.35 24.72
C PRO A 152 16.75 14.02 24.20
N PRO A 153 15.46 13.98 23.85
CA PRO A 153 14.82 12.77 23.37
C PRO A 153 15.42 12.32 22.03
N VAL A 154 15.47 11.01 21.85
CA VAL A 154 15.82 10.37 20.58
C VAL A 154 14.53 10.07 19.83
N GLU A 155 14.38 10.66 18.66
CA GLU A 155 13.19 10.52 17.81
C GLU A 155 13.60 9.95 16.46
N GLU A 156 12.99 8.84 16.05
CA GLU A 156 13.34 8.15 14.80
C GLU A 156 13.18 9.07 13.57
N GLY A 157 12.08 9.82 13.51
CA GLY A 157 11.78 10.73 12.40
C GLY A 157 12.78 11.87 12.24
N GLU A 158 13.44 12.30 13.32
CA GLU A 158 14.48 13.32 13.27
C GLU A 158 15.84 12.71 12.90
N LEU A 159 16.16 11.51 13.41
CA LEU A 159 17.36 10.77 13.03
C LEU A 159 17.40 10.48 11.53
N THR A 160 16.32 9.90 10.98
CA THR A 160 16.23 9.57 9.54
C THR A 160 16.34 10.83 8.66
N TRP A 161 15.75 11.94 9.12
CA TRP A 161 15.82 13.23 8.43
C TRP A 161 17.24 13.77 8.35
N ARG A 162 17.99 13.73 9.47
CA ARG A 162 19.40 14.15 9.51
C ARG A 162 20.29 13.27 8.63
N VAL A 163 20.07 11.96 8.64
CA VAL A 163 20.78 11.02 7.76
C VAL A 163 20.50 11.35 6.30
N ALA A 164 19.25 11.55 5.92
CA ALA A 164 18.89 11.90 4.54
C ALA A 164 19.53 13.24 4.09
N LYS A 165 19.54 14.27 4.96
CA LYS A 165 20.23 15.53 4.69
C LYS A 165 21.74 15.37 4.50
N THR A 166 22.36 14.45 5.23
CA THR A 166 23.79 14.16 5.12
C THR A 166 24.11 13.34 3.88
N LEU A 167 23.22 12.41 3.51
CA LEU A 167 23.39 11.52 2.36
C LEU A 167 23.17 12.24 1.02
N ALA A 168 22.18 13.15 0.97
CA ALA A 168 21.84 13.87 -0.26
C ALA A 168 23.04 14.57 -0.96
N PRO A 169 23.87 15.39 -0.29
CA PRO A 169 25.02 16.02 -0.95
C PRO A 169 26.07 14.99 -1.41
N LYS A 170 26.24 13.89 -0.69
CA LYS A 170 27.18 12.82 -1.08
C LYS A 170 26.72 12.11 -2.35
N LEU A 171 25.43 11.77 -2.43
CA LEU A 171 24.83 11.18 -3.63
C LEU A 171 24.90 12.13 -4.83
N ARG A 172 24.64 13.43 -4.63
CA ARG A 172 24.79 14.45 -5.68
C ARG A 172 26.23 14.58 -6.16
N ALA A 173 27.21 14.55 -5.25
CA ALA A 173 28.63 14.58 -5.61
C ALA A 173 29.03 13.38 -6.48
N LEU A 174 28.38 12.23 -6.30
CA LEU A 174 28.55 11.02 -7.12
C LEU A 174 27.76 11.06 -8.45
N GLY A 175 27.04 12.15 -8.74
CA GLY A 175 26.33 12.37 -10.00
C GLY A 175 24.82 12.09 -9.98
N ALA A 176 24.24 11.66 -8.85
CA ALA A 176 22.80 11.41 -8.78
C ALA A 176 21.97 12.69 -8.73
N GLU A 177 20.80 12.68 -9.35
CA GLU A 177 19.74 13.64 -9.06
C GLU A 177 19.00 13.20 -7.79
N VAL A 178 19.03 14.02 -6.74
CA VAL A 178 18.46 13.64 -5.43
C VAL A 178 17.26 14.49 -5.07
N SER A 179 16.12 13.83 -4.87
CA SER A 179 14.88 14.41 -4.37
C SER A 179 14.56 13.90 -2.95
N PHE A 180 13.60 14.54 -2.27
CA PHE A 180 13.10 14.08 -0.97
C PHE A 180 11.59 13.88 -1.02
N ALA A 181 11.12 12.76 -0.49
CA ALA A 181 9.69 12.44 -0.39
C ALA A 181 8.94 13.34 0.62
N ARG A 182 9.65 13.90 1.61
CA ARG A 182 9.17 14.98 2.49
C ARG A 182 10.23 16.08 2.65
N ARG A 183 9.81 17.32 2.95
CA ARG A 183 10.70 18.49 3.01
C ARG A 183 10.96 19.02 4.43
N HIS A 184 10.24 18.50 5.41
CA HIS A 184 10.31 18.92 6.80
C HIS A 184 9.93 17.76 7.73
N ASP A 185 10.09 17.97 9.03
CA ASP A 185 9.73 17.10 10.15
C ASP A 185 8.21 17.03 10.45
N ARG A 186 7.41 17.81 9.71
CA ARG A 186 5.94 17.80 9.80
C ARG A 186 5.30 16.85 8.77
N PRO A 187 4.05 16.40 9.01
CA PRO A 187 3.29 15.58 8.07
C PRO A 187 3.18 16.25 6.71
N THR A 188 3.32 15.46 5.65
CA THR A 188 3.22 15.90 4.27
C THR A 188 1.79 15.80 3.77
N THR A 189 1.02 14.82 4.27
CA THR A 189 -0.41 14.70 4.00
C THR A 189 -1.17 15.92 4.55
N PRO A 190 -2.19 16.44 3.83
CA PRO A 190 -3.03 17.53 4.34
C PRO A 190 -3.95 17.06 5.48
N LEU A 191 -4.17 15.75 5.62
CA LEU A 191 -5.07 15.15 6.60
C LEU A 191 -4.42 15.04 7.99
N ARG A 192 -5.23 14.90 9.02
CA ARG A 192 -4.85 14.79 10.44
C ARG A 192 -5.64 13.66 11.10
N PRO A 193 -5.23 13.19 12.29
CA PRO A 193 -5.95 12.12 12.98
C PRO A 193 -7.47 12.36 13.03
N ASP A 194 -7.91 13.57 13.34
CA ASP A 194 -9.35 13.83 13.50
C ASP A 194 -10.16 13.70 12.19
N ASP A 195 -9.52 13.77 11.02
CA ASP A 195 -10.16 13.51 9.73
C ASP A 195 -10.53 12.02 9.54
N PHE A 196 -9.99 11.13 10.36
CA PHE A 196 -10.17 9.66 10.24
C PHE A 196 -11.13 9.07 11.27
N ARG A 197 -11.81 9.89 12.09
CA ARG A 197 -12.64 9.38 13.20
C ARG A 197 -13.76 8.45 12.76
N GLU A 198 -14.44 8.77 11.66
CA GLU A 198 -15.52 7.92 11.14
C GLU A 198 -14.97 6.58 10.63
N ILE A 199 -13.91 6.62 9.82
CA ILE A 199 -13.24 5.41 9.31
C ILE A 199 -12.70 4.57 10.47
N ALA A 200 -12.17 5.21 11.52
CA ALA A 200 -11.71 4.53 12.72
C ALA A 200 -12.84 3.77 13.43
N ARG A 201 -14.06 4.33 13.51
CA ARG A 201 -15.22 3.61 14.07
C ARG A 201 -15.58 2.39 13.24
N GLU A 202 -15.56 2.52 11.92
CA GLU A 202 -15.85 1.40 11.00
C GLU A 202 -14.82 0.28 11.14
N VAL A 203 -13.54 0.63 11.21
CA VAL A 203 -12.45 -0.32 11.44
C VAL A 203 -12.64 -1.04 12.77
N LEU A 204 -12.92 -0.30 13.85
CA LEU A 204 -13.16 -0.87 15.18
C LEU A 204 -14.36 -1.81 15.19
N ALA A 205 -15.46 -1.41 14.56
CA ALA A 205 -16.66 -2.24 14.44
C ALA A 205 -16.39 -3.55 13.68
N LYS A 206 -15.63 -3.49 12.57
CA LYS A 206 -15.20 -4.68 11.80
C LYS A 206 -14.34 -5.65 12.65
N THR A 207 -13.60 -5.14 13.63
CA THR A 207 -12.82 -5.94 14.58
C THR A 207 -13.60 -6.40 15.82
N GLY A 208 -14.90 -6.13 15.90
CA GLY A 208 -15.76 -6.55 17.00
C GLY A 208 -15.88 -5.55 18.17
N VAL A 209 -15.26 -4.37 18.07
CA VAL A 209 -15.39 -3.30 19.08
C VAL A 209 -16.66 -2.51 18.82
N LYS A 210 -17.75 -2.87 19.49
CA LYS A 210 -19.09 -2.28 19.29
C LYS A 210 -19.25 -0.87 19.87
N GLU A 211 -18.62 -0.62 21.02
CA GLU A 211 -18.70 0.66 21.74
C GLU A 211 -17.29 1.22 21.98
N PRO A 212 -16.67 1.79 20.94
CA PRO A 212 -15.29 2.26 21.06
C PRO A 212 -15.21 3.52 21.92
N ARG A 213 -14.21 3.57 22.81
CA ARG A 213 -13.91 4.77 23.60
C ARG A 213 -13.48 5.92 22.69
N GLN A 214 -13.84 7.15 23.04
CA GLN A 214 -13.49 8.31 22.21
C GLN A 214 -11.98 8.63 22.23
N ASN A 215 -11.33 8.38 23.37
CA ASN A 215 -9.94 8.70 23.63
C ASN A 215 -9.28 7.63 24.52
N TYR A 216 -7.98 7.77 24.75
CA TYR A 216 -7.19 6.93 25.64
C TYR A 216 -6.26 7.80 26.51
N GLU A 217 -5.87 7.27 27.66
CA GLU A 217 -4.93 7.95 28.58
C GLU A 217 -3.49 7.47 28.35
N THR A 218 -2.53 8.18 28.93
CA THR A 218 -1.13 7.73 28.92
C THR A 218 -1.04 6.39 29.67
N GLU A 219 -0.36 5.39 29.09
CA GLU A 219 -0.25 4.00 29.61
C GLU A 219 -1.55 3.16 29.57
N ASP A 220 -2.53 3.57 28.77
CA ASP A 220 -3.76 2.80 28.57
C ASP A 220 -3.52 1.50 27.79
N VAL A 221 -3.70 0.36 28.47
CA VAL A 221 -3.51 -1.00 27.93
C VAL A 221 -4.50 -1.35 26.82
N ASP A 222 -5.65 -0.69 26.78
CA ASP A 222 -6.74 -0.92 25.82
C ASP A 222 -6.87 0.26 24.85
N LYS A 223 -5.82 1.10 24.71
CA LYS A 223 -5.84 2.27 23.81
C LYS A 223 -6.19 1.88 22.37
N ASP A 224 -5.83 0.66 21.95
CA ASP A 224 -6.12 0.10 20.64
C ASP A 224 -7.61 -0.01 20.30
N LYS A 225 -8.47 -0.05 21.33
CA LYS A 225 -9.94 -0.05 21.21
C LYS A 225 -10.55 1.35 21.16
N SER A 226 -9.73 2.42 21.18
CA SER A 226 -10.20 3.80 21.12
C SER A 226 -10.23 4.35 19.69
N ILE A 227 -11.19 5.24 19.43
CA ILE A 227 -11.29 5.97 18.15
C ILE A 227 -10.03 6.80 17.92
N ARG A 228 -9.51 7.46 18.96
CA ARG A 228 -8.33 8.31 18.84
C ARG A 228 -7.12 7.53 18.33
N TRP A 229 -6.79 6.41 18.97
CA TRP A 229 -5.64 5.59 18.59
C TRP A 229 -5.75 5.06 17.16
N GLN A 230 -6.92 4.54 16.79
CA GLN A 230 -7.14 4.02 15.43
C GLN A 230 -7.06 5.13 14.38
N SER A 231 -7.56 6.33 14.71
CA SER A 231 -7.44 7.51 13.84
C SER A 231 -5.98 7.90 13.63
N GLU A 232 -5.16 7.84 14.69
CA GLU A 232 -3.72 8.11 14.60
C GLU A 232 -2.99 7.05 13.76
N LEU A 233 -3.31 5.75 13.94
CA LEU A 233 -2.79 4.67 13.10
C LEU A 233 -3.12 4.88 11.62
N LEU A 234 -4.37 5.19 11.29
CA LEU A 234 -4.81 5.49 9.92
C LEU A 234 -4.04 6.69 9.35
N PHE A 235 -3.84 7.72 10.15
CA PHE A 235 -3.08 8.89 9.77
C PHE A 235 -1.61 8.57 9.43
N TYR A 236 -0.82 8.00 10.35
CA TYR A 236 0.62 7.85 10.12
C TYR A 236 0.99 6.60 9.31
N ARG A 237 0.30 5.46 9.49
CA ARG A 237 0.63 4.22 8.77
C ARG A 237 0.05 4.15 7.37
N GLN A 238 -1.06 4.83 7.12
CA GLN A 238 -1.74 4.74 5.83
C GLN A 238 -1.69 6.08 5.09
N SER A 239 -2.24 7.15 5.66
CA SER A 239 -2.33 8.44 4.96
C SER A 239 -0.96 9.04 4.64
N GLU A 240 -0.10 9.24 5.64
CA GLU A 240 1.20 9.90 5.44
C GLU A 240 2.12 9.08 4.54
N ILE A 241 2.20 7.76 4.74
CA ILE A 241 3.03 6.87 3.90
C ILE A 241 2.56 6.89 2.44
N ARG A 242 1.25 6.77 2.20
CA ARG A 242 0.70 6.79 0.83
C ARG A 242 0.91 8.17 0.18
N TYR A 243 0.75 9.24 0.93
CA TYR A 243 0.95 10.59 0.42
C TYR A 243 2.41 10.81 0.00
N ARG A 244 3.38 10.40 0.83
CA ARG A 244 4.82 10.45 0.49
C ARG A 244 5.13 9.60 -0.74
N ALA A 245 4.58 8.39 -0.84
CA ALA A 245 4.76 7.53 -2.01
C ALA A 245 4.26 8.17 -3.32
N LYS A 246 3.04 8.72 -3.32
CA LYS A 246 2.46 9.42 -4.49
C LYS A 246 3.32 10.62 -4.92
N ARG A 247 4.00 11.27 -3.99
CA ARG A 247 4.90 12.40 -4.28
C ARG A 247 6.18 11.95 -5.00
N SER A 248 6.74 10.82 -4.59
CA SER A 248 7.88 10.18 -5.26
C SER A 248 7.51 9.74 -6.68
N GLU A 249 6.33 9.15 -6.85
CA GLU A 249 5.82 8.74 -8.17
C GLU A 249 5.57 9.94 -9.10
N LYS A 250 4.99 11.04 -8.59
CA LYS A 250 4.72 12.22 -9.42
C LYS A 250 5.99 12.90 -9.91
N SER A 251 7.07 12.91 -9.11
CA SER A 251 8.37 13.37 -9.60
C SER A 251 8.96 12.50 -10.71
N ASP A 252 8.62 11.20 -10.72
CA ASP A 252 9.00 10.29 -11.79
C ASP A 252 8.12 10.47 -13.04
N VAL A 253 6.79 10.61 -12.88
CA VAL A 253 5.81 10.74 -13.98
C VAL A 253 5.89 12.08 -14.72
N ASP A 254 6.03 13.21 -14.04
CA ASP A 254 6.16 14.53 -14.69
C ASP A 254 7.46 14.63 -15.53
N ARG A 255 8.44 13.76 -15.27
CA ARG A 255 9.71 13.67 -16.02
C ARG A 255 9.77 12.51 -17.00
N SER A 256 8.92 11.50 -16.84
CA SER A 256 8.78 10.36 -17.75
C SER A 256 7.70 10.57 -18.81
N GLN A 257 7.38 11.81 -19.21
CA GLN A 257 6.44 12.10 -20.32
C GLN A 257 6.86 11.52 -21.70
N SER A 258 7.85 10.62 -21.75
CA SER A 258 8.06 9.71 -22.87
C SER A 258 7.50 8.28 -22.68
N PHE A 259 7.10 7.80 -21.49
CA PHE A 259 6.34 6.53 -21.35
C PHE A 259 5.46 6.49 -20.07
N SER A 260 4.14 6.40 -20.28
CA SER A 260 3.03 6.13 -19.33
C SER A 260 3.08 4.66 -18.83
N CYS A 261 2.63 4.19 -17.66
CA CYS A 261 1.64 4.61 -16.67
C CYS A 261 1.81 3.82 -15.34
N ALA A 262 1.63 4.50 -14.20
CA ALA A 262 1.19 4.06 -12.85
C ALA A 262 1.96 3.00 -12.04
N GLY A 263 2.23 3.36 -10.78
CA GLY A 263 3.13 2.69 -9.83
C GLY A 263 2.59 1.46 -9.11
N GLU A 264 3.53 0.69 -8.54
CA GLU A 264 3.41 -0.08 -7.30
C GLU A 264 4.79 -0.62 -6.87
N ARG A 265 4.89 -1.03 -5.60
CA ARG A 265 6.08 -1.01 -4.72
C ARG A 265 7.24 -1.96 -5.07
N PHE A 266 8.44 -1.47 -4.75
CA PHE A 266 9.77 -2.05 -4.87
C PHE A 266 10.05 -3.25 -3.94
N LEU A 267 10.61 -4.33 -4.48
CA LEU A 267 11.48 -5.30 -3.79
C LEU A 267 12.50 -5.90 -4.79
N PRO A 268 13.68 -6.37 -4.32
CA PRO A 268 14.79 -6.74 -5.19
C PRO A 268 14.55 -8.11 -5.83
N ALA A 269 14.48 -8.15 -7.16
CA ALA A 269 14.49 -9.41 -7.90
C ALA A 269 15.86 -10.07 -7.77
N GLY A 270 15.83 -11.37 -7.45
CA GLY A 270 17.00 -12.25 -7.49
C GLY A 270 17.69 -12.24 -8.85
N ARG A 271 18.95 -12.66 -8.81
CA ARG A 271 19.90 -12.69 -9.93
C ARG A 271 19.43 -13.61 -11.08
N ASP A 272 18.49 -13.14 -11.89
CA ASP A 272 18.15 -13.75 -13.18
C ASP A 272 18.30 -12.71 -14.29
N CYS A 273 19.52 -12.21 -14.48
CA CYS A 273 19.96 -11.74 -15.78
C CYS A 273 20.88 -12.81 -16.36
N PRO A 274 20.53 -13.46 -17.48
CA PRO A 274 21.49 -14.29 -18.20
C PRO A 274 22.67 -13.38 -18.61
N ARG A 275 23.89 -13.84 -18.33
CA ARG A 275 25.12 -13.19 -18.76
C ARG A 275 25.25 -13.23 -20.29
#